data_AF-A0A963LUA1-F1
#
_entry.id   AF-A0A963LUA1-F1
#
_cell.length_a   1.000
_cell.length_b   1.000
_cell.length_c   1.000
_cell.angle_alpha   90.00
_cell.angle_beta   90.00
_cell.angle_gamma   90.00
#
_symmetry.space_group_name_H-M   'P 1'
#
loop_
_entity.id
_entity.type
_entity.pdbx_description
1 polymer ?
#
loop_
_entity_poly.entity_id
_entity_poly.type
_entity_poly.pdbx_seq_one_letter_code
_entity_poly.pdbx_strand_id
1 'polypeptide(L)'
;MNIPTSQQRAARRATRLTAAALAVAMLGGCAALSPDSGTADVRALVAGRTGAVDARLPAQDAATAAATVGKLLESPVDAEAAVRIALLNNAGLRGSLATLGVSDALRAQAGTLPNPHFSIARLRMGDEVEIERMLTFNLVGLLTLPWKYQWQ
;
A
#
# COMPACT_ATOMS: atom_id res chain seq x y z
N MET A 1 18.17 47.60 23.77
CA MET A 1 17.19 46.50 23.93
C MET A 1 16.18 46.61 22.79
N ASN A 2 16.40 45.95 21.63
CA ASN A 2 15.49 46.06 20.48
C ASN A 2 14.34 45.06 20.61
N ILE A 3 13.11 45.56 20.79
CA ILE A 3 11.89 44.77 20.89
C ILE A 3 11.39 44.50 19.45
N PRO A 4 11.31 43.24 18.99
CA PRO A 4 10.81 42.93 17.66
C PRO A 4 9.30 43.18 17.59
N THR A 5 8.88 43.95 16.57
CA THR A 5 7.50 44.37 16.30
C THR A 5 6.59 43.18 15.94
N SER A 6 5.28 43.30 16.18
CA SER A 6 4.27 42.24 15.95
C SER A 6 4.27 41.71 14.52
N GLN A 7 4.53 42.58 13.53
CA GLN A 7 4.69 42.27 12.11
C GLN A 7 5.82 41.24 11.86
N GLN A 8 6.98 41.38 12.52
CA GLN A 8 8.10 40.44 12.38
C GLN A 8 7.80 39.06 13.00
N ARG A 9 6.97 39.01 14.04
CA ARG A 9 6.55 37.74 14.68
C ARG A 9 5.55 36.98 13.80
N ALA A 10 4.63 37.69 13.13
CA ALA A 10 3.65 37.11 12.22
C ALA A 10 4.33 36.53 10.96
N ALA A 11 5.25 37.28 10.35
CA ALA A 11 6.02 36.81 9.19
C ALA A 11 6.84 35.55 9.52
N ARG A 12 7.56 35.54 10.67
CA ARG A 12 8.33 34.37 11.12
C ARG A 12 7.46 33.14 11.41
N ARG A 13 6.23 33.32 11.91
CA ARG A 13 5.27 32.22 12.12
C ARG A 13 4.77 31.67 10.79
N ALA A 14 4.43 32.52 9.84
CA ALA A 14 3.99 32.11 8.51
C ALA A 14 5.08 31.30 7.79
N THR A 15 6.34 31.76 7.81
CA THR A 15 7.46 31.02 7.18
C THR A 15 7.74 29.67 7.85
N ARG A 16 7.58 29.57 9.18
CA ARG A 16 7.74 28.29 9.90
C ARG A 16 6.62 27.31 9.57
N LEU A 17 5.39 27.79 9.44
CA LEU A 17 4.23 26.96 9.09
C LEU A 17 4.32 26.46 7.64
N THR A 18 4.73 27.29 6.69
CA THR A 18 4.95 26.86 5.31
C THR A 18 6.11 25.86 5.19
N ALA A 19 7.22 26.09 5.90
CA ALA A 19 8.33 25.14 5.94
C ALA A 19 7.93 23.80 6.56
N ALA A 20 7.13 23.80 7.64
CA ALA A 20 6.61 22.58 8.26
C ALA A 20 5.65 21.83 7.32
N ALA A 21 4.77 22.53 6.61
CA ALA A 21 3.86 21.93 5.64
C ALA A 21 4.62 21.29 4.47
N LEU A 22 5.66 21.97 3.96
CA LEU A 22 6.52 21.45 2.90
C LEU A 22 7.31 20.20 3.35
N ALA A 23 7.81 20.22 4.60
CA ALA A 23 8.49 19.07 5.18
C ALA A 23 7.54 17.87 5.30
N VAL A 24 6.33 18.05 5.84
CA VAL A 24 5.33 16.96 5.93
C VAL A 24 4.95 16.42 4.55
N ALA A 25 4.81 17.28 3.53
CA ALA A 25 4.53 16.84 2.17
C ALA A 25 5.67 15.99 1.56
N MET A 26 6.93 16.30 1.90
CA MET A 26 8.11 15.53 1.46
C MET A 26 8.22 14.15 2.13
N LEU A 27 7.68 13.97 3.34
CA LEU A 27 7.69 12.67 4.03
C LEU A 27 6.68 11.64 3.45
N GLY A 28 5.68 12.07 2.69
CA GLY A 28 4.61 11.20 2.19
C GLY A 28 4.92 10.39 0.92
N GLY A 29 6.13 10.49 0.35
CA GLY A 29 6.38 10.10 -1.04
C GLY A 29 7.00 8.72 -1.34
N CYS A 30 7.56 7.98 -0.36
CA CYS A 30 8.53 6.92 -0.69
C CYS A 30 8.10 5.47 -0.41
N ALA A 31 6.81 5.15 -0.21
CA ALA A 31 6.40 3.76 0.06
C ALA A 31 5.09 3.35 -0.63
N ALA A 32 4.81 3.83 -1.84
CA ALA A 32 3.67 3.32 -2.61
C ALA A 32 4.01 1.91 -3.14
N LEU A 33 3.57 0.88 -2.42
CA LEU A 33 3.59 -0.50 -2.93
C LEU A 33 2.56 -0.64 -4.05
N SER A 34 2.97 -1.27 -5.15
CA SER A 34 2.04 -1.60 -6.24
C SER A 34 1.01 -2.62 -5.74
N PRO A 35 -0.29 -2.33 -5.80
CA PRO A 35 -1.33 -3.19 -5.24
C PRO A 35 -1.66 -4.42 -6.11
N ASP A 36 -0.90 -4.66 -7.19
CA ASP A 36 -1.28 -5.62 -8.23
C ASP A 36 -1.13 -7.10 -7.82
N SER A 37 -0.63 -7.39 -6.60
CA SER A 37 -0.56 -8.72 -5.98
C SER A 37 0.06 -9.83 -6.86
N GLY A 38 0.97 -9.47 -7.76
CA GLY A 38 1.58 -10.38 -8.73
C GLY A 38 0.66 -10.83 -9.87
N THR A 39 -0.53 -10.24 -10.04
CA THR A 39 -1.48 -10.66 -11.09
C THR A 39 -1.02 -10.26 -12.50
N ALA A 40 -0.16 -9.23 -12.63
CA ALA A 40 0.51 -8.92 -13.90
C ALA A 40 1.38 -10.07 -14.40
N ASP A 41 2.16 -10.69 -13.51
CA ASP A 41 3.05 -11.80 -13.88
C ASP A 41 2.22 -13.03 -14.29
N VAL A 42 1.14 -13.32 -13.56
CA VAL A 42 0.19 -14.38 -13.95
C VAL A 42 -0.46 -14.08 -15.30
N ARG A 43 -0.88 -12.82 -15.56
CA ARG A 43 -1.40 -12.41 -16.87
C ARG A 43 -0.38 -12.62 -17.98
N ALA A 44 0.88 -12.25 -17.76
CA ALA A 44 1.94 -12.45 -18.74
C ALA A 44 2.22 -13.93 -19.01
N LEU A 45 2.23 -14.77 -17.98
CA LEU A 45 2.45 -16.21 -18.10
C LEU A 45 1.28 -16.93 -18.81
N VAL A 46 0.07 -16.39 -18.70
CA VAL A 46 -1.13 -17.01 -19.28
C VAL A 46 -1.51 -16.36 -20.62
N ALA A 47 -0.86 -15.24 -20.98
CA ALA A 47 -1.05 -14.56 -22.26
C ALA A 47 -0.91 -15.53 -23.44
N GLY A 48 -1.90 -15.54 -24.32
CA GLY A 48 -1.94 -16.42 -25.50
C GLY A 48 -2.31 -17.88 -25.21
N ARG A 49 -2.49 -18.28 -23.93
CA ARG A 49 -2.88 -19.65 -23.54
C ARG A 49 -4.36 -19.80 -23.16
N THR A 50 -5.07 -18.70 -22.93
CA THR A 50 -6.49 -18.72 -22.50
C THR A 50 -7.52 -18.64 -23.62
N GLY A 51 -7.10 -18.63 -24.88
CA GLY A 51 -8.00 -18.70 -26.04
C GLY A 51 -9.05 -17.59 -26.09
N ALA A 52 -8.71 -16.44 -26.70
CA ALA A 52 -9.56 -15.27 -26.95
C ALA A 52 -10.22 -14.58 -25.74
N VAL A 53 -10.46 -15.30 -24.64
CA VAL A 53 -10.87 -14.71 -23.38
C VAL A 53 -9.68 -13.92 -22.86
N ASP A 54 -9.75 -12.61 -23.09
CA ASP A 54 -9.00 -11.60 -22.37
C ASP A 54 -9.43 -11.77 -20.90
N ALA A 55 -8.79 -12.74 -20.24
CA ALA A 55 -9.03 -13.11 -18.88
C ALA A 55 -8.44 -11.98 -18.05
N ARG A 56 -9.18 -10.88 -18.00
CA ARG A 56 -9.13 -9.96 -16.88
C ARG A 56 -9.35 -10.88 -15.68
N LEU A 57 -8.24 -11.25 -15.02
CA LEU A 57 -8.26 -12.07 -13.82
C LEU A 57 -9.38 -11.53 -12.94
N PRO A 58 -10.19 -12.40 -12.33
CA PRO A 58 -11.38 -12.00 -11.61
C PRO A 58 -11.01 -10.79 -10.74
N ALA A 59 -11.70 -9.68 -10.99
CA ALA A 59 -11.46 -8.46 -10.25
C ALA A 59 -11.51 -8.82 -8.76
N GLN A 60 -10.59 -8.28 -7.97
CA GLN A 60 -10.61 -8.50 -6.52
C GLN A 60 -11.96 -8.09 -5.89
N ASP A 61 -12.72 -7.23 -6.59
CA ASP A 61 -14.06 -6.84 -6.22
C ASP A 61 -15.15 -7.74 -6.83
N ALA A 62 -15.80 -8.50 -5.96
CA ALA A 62 -16.94 -9.36 -6.27
C ALA A 62 -18.12 -8.59 -6.90
N ALA A 63 -18.33 -7.32 -6.57
CA ALA A 63 -19.41 -6.52 -7.13
C ALA A 63 -19.19 -6.23 -8.62
N THR A 64 -17.95 -5.93 -9.01
CA THR A 64 -17.59 -5.72 -10.43
C THR A 64 -17.68 -7.00 -11.25
N ALA A 65 -17.32 -8.15 -10.66
CA ALA A 65 -17.49 -9.45 -11.30
C ALA A 65 -18.98 -9.78 -11.51
N ALA A 66 -19.82 -9.58 -10.50
CA ALA A 66 -21.27 -9.79 -10.59
C ALA A 66 -21.93 -8.89 -11.65
N ALA A 67 -21.56 -7.60 -11.70
CA ALA A 67 -22.04 -6.68 -12.72
C ALA A 67 -21.62 -7.11 -14.14
N THR A 68 -20.41 -7.63 -14.31
CA THR A 68 -19.91 -8.11 -15.60
C THR A 68 -20.66 -9.38 -16.04
N VAL A 69 -20.89 -10.31 -15.12
CA VAL A 69 -21.71 -11.50 -15.39
C VAL A 69 -23.14 -11.10 -15.77
N GLY A 70 -23.74 -10.14 -15.06
CA GLY A 70 -25.07 -9.60 -15.39
C GLY A 70 -25.15 -9.12 -16.83
N LYS A 71 -24.18 -8.30 -17.27
CA LYS A 71 -24.10 -7.81 -18.66
C LYS A 71 -23.94 -8.93 -19.70
N LEU A 72 -23.12 -9.95 -19.40
CA LEU A 72 -22.92 -11.08 -20.31
C LEU A 72 -24.18 -11.93 -20.50
N LEU A 73 -25.06 -11.95 -19.50
CA LEU A 73 -26.34 -12.69 -19.51
C LEU A 73 -27.48 -11.92 -20.19
N GLU A 74 -27.29 -10.65 -20.58
CA GLU A 74 -28.28 -9.87 -21.34
C GLU A 74 -28.41 -10.34 -22.79
N SER A 75 -27.39 -11.03 -23.30
CA SER A 75 -27.36 -11.66 -24.63
C SER A 75 -27.34 -13.19 -24.55
N PRO A 76 -27.73 -13.91 -25.61
CA PRO A 76 -27.55 -15.36 -25.69
C PRO A 76 -26.09 -15.73 -25.43
N VAL A 77 -25.87 -16.66 -24.49
CA VAL A 77 -24.52 -17.04 -24.05
C VAL A 77 -23.85 -17.93 -25.10
N ASP A 78 -22.82 -17.40 -25.75
CA ASP A 78 -21.94 -18.18 -26.61
C ASP A 78 -20.84 -18.91 -25.81
N ALA A 79 -20.02 -19.72 -26.50
CA ALA A 79 -18.98 -20.50 -25.84
C ALA A 79 -17.94 -19.63 -25.11
N GLU A 80 -17.62 -18.45 -25.65
CA GLU A 80 -16.64 -17.53 -25.06
C GLU A 80 -17.21 -16.86 -23.80
N ALA A 81 -18.45 -16.38 -23.86
CA ALA A 81 -19.18 -15.82 -22.72
C ALA A 81 -19.34 -16.86 -21.60
N ALA A 82 -19.63 -18.12 -21.93
CA ALA A 82 -19.72 -19.20 -20.94
C ALA A 82 -18.39 -19.40 -20.18
N VAL A 83 -17.26 -19.45 -20.90
CA VAL A 83 -15.93 -19.57 -20.29
C VAL A 83 -15.63 -18.34 -19.42
N ARG A 84 -15.97 -17.15 -19.90
CA ARG A 84 -15.74 -15.91 -19.17
C ARG A 84 -16.53 -15.84 -17.86
N ILE A 85 -17.81 -16.24 -17.89
CA ILE A 85 -18.65 -16.34 -16.68
C ILE A 85 -18.06 -17.38 -15.72
N ALA A 86 -17.63 -18.54 -16.24
CA ALA A 86 -17.03 -19.59 -15.42
C ALA A 86 -15.76 -19.12 -14.72
N LEU A 87 -14.87 -18.40 -15.41
CA LEU A 87 -13.64 -17.83 -14.82
C LEU A 87 -13.94 -16.75 -13.77
N LEU A 88 -14.91 -15.86 -14.04
CA LEU A 88 -15.29 -14.78 -13.12
C LEU A 88 -15.88 -15.32 -11.81
N ASN A 89 -16.63 -16.43 -11.85
CA ASN A 89 -17.29 -16.99 -10.68
C ASN A 89 -16.51 -18.15 -10.00
N ASN A 90 -15.35 -18.55 -10.54
CA ASN A 90 -14.59 -19.68 -10.01
C ASN A 90 -13.99 -19.39 -8.61
N ALA A 91 -14.45 -20.09 -7.58
CA ALA A 91 -13.96 -19.92 -6.21
C ALA A 91 -12.54 -20.49 -6.00
N GLY A 92 -12.19 -21.60 -6.69
CA GLY A 92 -10.86 -22.20 -6.64
C GLY A 92 -9.79 -21.28 -7.22
N LEU A 93 -10.06 -20.66 -8.37
CA LEU A 93 -9.19 -19.67 -8.99
C LEU A 93 -8.97 -18.46 -8.06
N ARG A 94 -10.05 -17.94 -7.46
CA ARG A 94 -9.96 -16.86 -6.47
C ARG A 94 -9.13 -17.26 -5.24
N GLY A 95 -9.28 -18.47 -4.74
CA GLY A 95 -8.48 -19.00 -3.63
C GLY A 95 -6.99 -19.09 -3.95
N SER A 96 -6.66 -19.59 -5.15
CA SER A 96 -5.27 -19.66 -5.61
C SER A 96 -4.64 -18.27 -5.79
N LEU A 97 -5.38 -17.32 -6.37
CA LEU A 97 -4.91 -15.93 -6.50
C LEU A 97 -4.77 -15.22 -5.15
N ALA A 98 -5.67 -15.49 -4.20
CA ALA A 98 -5.55 -14.97 -2.83
C ALA A 98 -4.30 -15.51 -2.12
N THR A 99 -3.99 -16.79 -2.30
CA THR A 99 -2.77 -17.41 -1.77
C THR A 99 -1.50 -16.78 -2.36
N LEU A 100 -1.52 -16.47 -3.66
CA LEU A 100 -0.46 -15.71 -4.32
C LEU A 100 -0.32 -14.31 -3.71
N GLY A 101 -1.44 -13.61 -3.48
CA GLY A 101 -1.46 -12.30 -2.85
C GLY A 101 -0.88 -12.30 -1.43
N VAL A 102 -1.14 -13.34 -0.63
CA VAL A 102 -0.50 -13.50 0.69
C VAL A 102 1.01 -13.66 0.56
N SER A 103 1.45 -14.49 -0.38
CA SER A 103 2.89 -14.70 -0.63
C SER A 103 3.58 -13.41 -1.08
N ASP A 104 2.95 -12.63 -1.95
CA ASP A 104 3.48 -11.35 -2.40
C ASP A 104 3.50 -10.30 -1.28
N ALA A 105 2.46 -10.26 -0.43
CA ALA A 105 2.45 -9.40 0.75
C ALA A 105 3.57 -9.75 1.73
N LEU A 106 3.87 -11.04 1.94
CA LEU A 106 5.00 -11.47 2.76
C LEU A 106 6.35 -11.08 2.14
N ARG A 107 6.50 -11.23 0.82
CA ARG A 107 7.69 -10.79 0.07
C ARG A 107 7.91 -9.28 0.21
N ALA A 108 6.84 -8.51 0.00
CA ALA A 108 6.84 -7.06 0.17
C ALA A 108 7.22 -6.66 1.60
N GLN A 109 6.57 -7.25 2.60
CA GLN A 109 6.84 -6.98 4.02
C GLN A 109 8.30 -7.29 4.40
N ALA A 110 8.90 -8.35 3.83
CA ALA A 110 10.30 -8.69 4.06
C ALA A 110 11.29 -7.67 3.47
N GLY A 111 10.90 -7.00 2.37
CA GLY A 111 11.70 -5.97 1.69
C GLY A 111 11.49 -4.54 2.22
N THR A 112 10.45 -4.30 3.02
CA THR A 112 10.17 -2.96 3.57
C THR A 112 11.20 -2.51 4.61
N LEU A 113 11.37 -1.18 4.70
CA LEU A 113 12.19 -0.55 5.73
C LEU A 113 11.72 -0.97 7.13
N PRO A 114 12.63 -1.30 8.07
CA PRO A 114 12.25 -1.56 9.45
C PRO A 114 11.48 -0.38 10.05
N ASN A 115 10.32 -0.65 10.62
CA ASN A 115 9.50 0.37 11.25
C ASN A 115 10.24 0.97 12.47
N PRO A 116 10.39 2.30 12.56
CA PRO A 116 10.92 2.92 13.77
C PRO A 116 9.92 2.79 14.92
N HIS A 117 10.44 2.64 16.14
CA HIS A 117 9.62 2.63 17.34
C HIS A 117 9.56 4.03 17.93
N PHE A 118 8.35 4.57 18.05
CA PHE A 118 8.10 5.87 18.67
C PHE A 118 7.20 5.70 19.88
N SER A 119 7.58 6.29 21.02
CA SER A 119 6.76 6.28 22.23
C SER A 119 6.79 7.63 22.91
N ILE A 120 5.65 8.02 23.48
CA ILE A 120 5.50 9.20 24.32
C ILE A 120 4.87 8.71 25.61
N ALA A 121 5.51 9.02 26.74
CA ALA A 121 4.92 8.79 28.05
C ALA A 121 4.75 10.12 28.78
N ARG A 122 3.72 10.20 29.60
CA ARG A 122 3.49 11.34 30.50
C ARG A 122 3.35 10.78 31.91
N LEU A 123 4.32 11.09 32.75
CA LEU A 123 4.30 10.71 34.15
C LEU A 123 3.90 11.94 34.98
N ARG A 124 3.17 11.71 36.07
CA ARG A 124 2.87 12.75 37.05
C ARG A 124 3.23 12.27 38.44
N MET A 125 3.99 13.06 39.18
CA MET A 125 4.33 12.79 40.57
C MET A 125 4.05 14.03 41.42
N GLY A 126 2.96 14.00 42.17
CA GLY A 126 2.47 15.18 42.87
C GLY A 126 2.10 16.30 41.88
N ASP A 127 2.77 17.45 42.01
CA ASP A 127 2.62 18.60 41.11
C ASP A 127 3.62 18.58 39.94
N GLU A 128 4.53 17.60 39.90
CA GLU A 128 5.50 17.41 38.82
C GLU A 128 4.86 16.69 37.64
N VAL A 129 5.11 17.18 36.42
CA VAL A 129 4.72 16.51 35.17
C VAL A 129 5.96 16.24 34.35
N GLU A 130 6.26 14.97 34.12
CA GLU A 130 7.33 14.52 33.25
C GLU A 130 6.76 14.02 31.93
N ILE A 131 7.43 14.36 30.83
CA ILE A 131 7.04 13.93 29.48
C ILE A 131 8.25 13.28 28.84
N GLU A 132 8.21 11.96 28.69
CA GLU A 132 9.21 11.18 27.98
C GLU A 132 8.83 11.06 26.50
N ARG A 133 9.84 11.14 25.64
CA ARG A 133 9.70 10.98 24.19
C ARG A 133 10.86 10.14 23.71
N MET A 134 10.58 8.97 23.16
CA MET A 134 11.59 8.04 22.67
C MET A 134 11.34 7.71 21.20
N LEU A 135 12.40 7.75 20.40
CA LEU A 135 12.43 7.30 19.02
C LEU A 135 13.62 6.34 18.85
N THR A 136 13.36 5.12 18.41
CA THR A 136 14.38 4.07 18.27
C THR A 136 14.32 3.47 16.87
N PHE A 137 15.50 3.18 16.32
CA PHE A 137 15.66 2.59 14.99
C PHE A 137 16.34 1.22 15.07
N ASN A 138 15.90 0.29 14.25
CA ASN A 138 16.61 -0.98 14.05
C ASN A 138 17.77 -0.79 13.06
N LEU A 139 18.95 -0.43 13.59
CA LEU A 139 20.13 -0.15 12.77
C LEU A 139 20.64 -1.36 11.99
N VAL A 140 20.59 -2.55 12.59
CA VAL A 140 20.99 -3.79 11.91
C VAL A 140 20.05 -4.07 10.74
N GLY A 141 18.74 -3.94 10.95
CA GLY A 141 17.74 -4.09 9.90
C GLY A 141 17.89 -3.07 8.78
N LEU A 142 18.28 -1.84 9.11
CA LEU A 142 18.52 -0.77 8.15
C LEU A 142 19.79 -1.01 7.32
N LEU A 143 20.88 -1.42 7.99
CA LEU A 143 22.16 -1.71 7.35
C LEU A 143 22.11 -2.95 6.45
N THR A 144 21.29 -3.95 6.83
CA THR A 144 21.11 -5.19 6.08
C THR A 144 20.01 -5.11 5.00
N LEU A 145 19.27 -4.00 4.91
CA LEU A 145 18.24 -3.79 3.91
C LEU A 145 18.70 -3.99 2.45
N PRO A 146 19.82 -3.38 1.97
CA PRO A 146 20.25 -3.56 0.58
C PRO A 146 20.56 -5.01 0.24
N TRP A 147 21.07 -5.78 1.20
CA TRP A 147 21.31 -7.22 1.03
C TRP A 147 20.02 -8.02 0.83
N LYS A 148 18.88 -7.58 1.38
CA LYS A 148 17.59 -8.26 1.19
C LYS A 148 17.01 -8.03 -0.21
N TYR A 149 17.36 -6.91 -0.85
CA TYR A 149 16.84 -6.54 -2.16
C TYR A 149 17.55 -7.22 -3.33
N GLN A 150 18.82 -7.61 -3.16
CA GLN A 150 19.63 -8.25 -4.20
C GLN A 150 19.35 -9.74 -4.41
N TRP A 151 18.56 -10.38 -3.54
CA TRP A 151 18.22 -11.82 -3.61
C TRP A 151 16.72 -12.06 -3.87
N GLN A 152 16.06 -11.10 -4.50
CA GLN A 152 14.68 -11.20 -5.02
C GLN A 152 14.69 -11.09 -6.54
#